data_AF-A0A8X7VLD0-F1
#
_entry.id   AF-A0A8X7VLD0-F1
#
_cell.length_a   1.000
_cell.length_b   1.000
_cell.length_c   1.000
_cell.angle_alpha   90.00
_cell.angle_beta   90.00
_cell.angle_gamma   90.00
#
_symmetry.space_group_name_H-M   'P 1'
#
loop_
_entity.id
_entity.type
_entity.pdbx_description
1 polymer ?
#
loop_
_entity_poly.entity_id
_entity_poly.type
_entity_poly.pdbx_seq_one_letter_code
_entity_poly.pdbx_strand_id
1 'polypeptide(L)'
;MANVSSIHVLFFAFITSGVAVSSATVFTLENSCPYTVWPGILSGNSNTLGDGGFPLTPGASVQLSAPPGWSGRFWARTGCTFDSSGRGACVTGDCGGALKCTGNGVPPATLAEFTVGSSNSGMDFYDVSLVDGYNVEMGIRPEGGTGDCRYAGCVSDINEICPSELRIVDPGNGGNVAACKSACAAFNSPEFCCGVAVSSATVFTLENSCPYTVWPGILSGNSNTLGDGGFPLTPGASVQLSAPPGWSGRFWARTGCTFDSSGRGACVTGDCGGALKCTGNGVPPATLAEFTVGSSNSGMDFYDVSLVDGYNVEMGIRPEGGTGDCRYAGCVSDINEICPSELRIVDPGNGGNVAACKSACAAFNSPEFCCTGAHATPQTCSPTQYSRMFKNACPSAYSYAYDDETSTFTCNGANYVITFCPTRS
;
A
#
# COMPACT_ATOMS: atom_id res chain seq x y z
N MET A 1 -72.77 -11.50 -57.69
CA MET A 1 -72.99 -12.36 -56.51
C MET A 1 -71.84 -13.35 -56.44
N ALA A 2 -71.05 -13.52 -55.39
CA ALA A 2 -70.89 -12.82 -54.12
C ALA A 2 -69.52 -13.24 -53.56
N ASN A 3 -68.93 -12.34 -52.77
CA ASN A 3 -67.72 -12.44 -51.93
C ASN A 3 -67.08 -13.82 -51.71
N VAL A 4 -65.79 -13.89 -52.04
CA VAL A 4 -64.86 -14.85 -51.44
C VAL A 4 -64.56 -14.37 -50.02
N SER A 5 -65.03 -15.13 -49.03
CA SER A 5 -64.87 -14.86 -47.60
C SER A 5 -63.42 -15.09 -47.17
N SER A 6 -62.83 -14.08 -46.53
CA SER A 6 -61.52 -14.14 -45.87
C SER A 6 -61.58 -15.08 -44.68
N ILE A 7 -60.95 -16.26 -44.79
CA ILE A 7 -60.57 -17.07 -43.64
C ILE A 7 -59.20 -16.57 -43.15
N HIS A 8 -59.21 -15.94 -41.97
CA HIS A 8 -58.01 -15.62 -41.23
C HIS A 8 -57.43 -16.91 -40.62
N VAL A 9 -56.36 -17.43 -41.21
CA VAL A 9 -55.53 -18.46 -40.59
C VAL A 9 -54.61 -17.75 -39.58
N LEU A 10 -54.91 -17.88 -38.30
CA LEU A 10 -54.00 -17.48 -37.22
C LEU A 10 -52.78 -18.42 -37.24
N PHE A 11 -51.64 -17.90 -37.71
CA PHE A 11 -50.34 -18.49 -37.43
C PHE A 11 -50.00 -18.25 -35.95
N PHE A 12 -50.12 -19.27 -35.11
CA PHE A 12 -49.45 -19.28 -33.81
C PHE A 12 -47.94 -19.42 -34.08
N ALA A 13 -47.22 -18.30 -34.05
CA ALA A 13 -45.77 -18.33 -33.93
C ALA A 13 -45.42 -18.90 -32.56
N PHE A 14 -45.01 -20.16 -32.50
CA PHE A 14 -44.24 -20.66 -31.38
C PHE A 14 -42.90 -19.93 -31.41
N ILE A 15 -42.81 -18.82 -30.66
CA ILE A 15 -41.53 -18.26 -30.27
C ILE A 15 -40.94 -19.29 -29.30
N THR A 16 -40.13 -20.20 -29.84
CA THR A 16 -39.18 -20.92 -29.00
C THR A 16 -38.20 -19.86 -28.52
N SER A 17 -38.38 -19.41 -27.28
CA SER A 17 -37.36 -18.68 -26.56
C SER A 17 -36.14 -19.58 -26.52
N GLY A 18 -35.23 -19.39 -27.48
CA GLY A 18 -33.91 -19.99 -27.43
C GLY A 18 -33.26 -19.53 -26.15
N VAL A 19 -33.28 -20.38 -25.13
CA VAL A 19 -32.44 -20.20 -23.96
C VAL A 19 -31.02 -20.34 -24.51
N ALA A 20 -30.33 -19.20 -24.68
CA ALA A 20 -28.90 -19.21 -24.89
C ALA A 20 -28.30 -19.86 -23.64
N VAL A 21 -27.94 -21.14 -23.74
CA VAL A 21 -27.15 -21.81 -22.73
C VAL A 21 -25.79 -21.12 -22.78
N SER A 22 -25.52 -20.20 -21.85
CA SER A 22 -24.16 -19.72 -21.67
C SER A 22 -23.35 -20.91 -21.17
N SER A 23 -22.51 -21.49 -22.02
CA SER A 23 -21.65 -22.60 -21.60
C SER A 23 -20.69 -22.08 -20.54
N ALA A 24 -20.83 -22.57 -19.31
CA ALA A 24 -19.86 -22.28 -18.25
C ALA A 24 -18.51 -22.90 -18.62
N THR A 25 -17.42 -22.22 -18.32
CA THR A 25 -16.08 -22.80 -18.44
C THR A 25 -15.89 -23.80 -17.31
N VAL A 26 -15.47 -25.02 -17.64
CA VAL A 26 -15.23 -26.08 -16.65
C VAL A 26 -13.73 -26.24 -16.47
N PHE A 27 -13.25 -25.99 -15.27
CA PHE A 27 -11.88 -26.29 -14.86
C PHE A 27 -11.82 -27.72 -14.34
N THR A 28 -10.93 -28.54 -14.90
CA THR A 28 -10.58 -29.84 -14.34
C THR A 28 -9.24 -29.71 -13.63
N LEU A 29 -9.25 -29.71 -12.30
CA LEU A 29 -8.05 -29.70 -11.48
C LEU A 29 -7.61 -31.13 -11.27
N GLU A 30 -6.41 -31.49 -11.73
CA GLU A 30 -5.85 -32.83 -11.62
C GLU A 30 -4.54 -32.80 -10.82
N ASN A 31 -4.40 -33.72 -9.86
CA ASN A 31 -3.16 -33.90 -9.14
C ASN A 31 -2.35 -35.06 -9.74
N SER A 32 -1.30 -34.72 -10.50
CA SER A 32 -0.32 -35.70 -11.01
C SER A 32 0.89 -35.89 -10.09
N CYS A 33 0.98 -35.16 -8.98
CA CYS A 33 2.08 -35.30 -8.02
C CYS A 33 1.97 -36.64 -7.25
N PRO A 34 3.09 -37.21 -6.78
CA PRO A 34 3.07 -38.44 -5.97
C PRO A 34 2.59 -38.22 -4.52
N TYR A 35 2.17 -37.00 -4.17
CA TYR A 35 1.69 -36.60 -2.85
C TYR A 35 0.40 -35.78 -2.95
N THR A 36 -0.33 -35.68 -1.84
CA THR A 36 -1.54 -34.85 -1.76
C THR A 36 -1.17 -33.37 -1.89
N VAL A 37 -1.91 -32.66 -2.73
CA VAL A 37 -1.89 -31.19 -2.78
C VAL A 37 -3.21 -30.65 -2.27
N TRP A 38 -3.20 -29.43 -1.76
CA TRP A 38 -4.43 -28.73 -1.36
C TRP A 38 -4.61 -27.51 -2.23
N PRO A 39 -5.34 -27.59 -3.35
CA PRO A 39 -5.60 -26.42 -4.18
C PRO A 39 -6.18 -25.28 -3.32
N GLY A 40 -5.61 -24.09 -3.45
CA GLY A 40 -6.20 -22.83 -2.99
C GLY A 40 -6.86 -22.16 -4.19
N ILE A 41 -8.02 -21.54 -3.94
CA ILE A 41 -8.82 -20.91 -4.99
C ILE A 41 -9.26 -19.53 -4.53
N LEU A 42 -9.02 -18.52 -5.36
CA LEU A 42 -9.49 -17.17 -5.12
C LEU A 42 -10.14 -16.61 -6.38
N SER A 43 -11.43 -16.30 -6.29
CA SER A 43 -12.17 -15.56 -7.31
C SER A 43 -11.91 -14.07 -7.14
N GLY A 44 -11.59 -13.37 -8.24
CA GLY A 44 -11.32 -11.93 -8.25
C GLY A 44 -12.56 -11.05 -8.46
N ASN A 45 -13.64 -11.58 -9.03
CA ASN A 45 -14.82 -10.79 -9.41
C ASN A 45 -16.17 -11.48 -9.17
N SER A 46 -16.18 -12.59 -8.43
CA SER A 46 -17.38 -13.40 -8.19
C SER A 46 -17.20 -14.29 -6.96
N ASN A 47 -18.21 -15.12 -6.66
CA ASN A 47 -18.12 -16.09 -5.56
C ASN A 47 -16.98 -17.09 -5.77
N THR A 48 -16.39 -17.52 -4.67
CA THR A 48 -15.27 -18.48 -4.66
C THR A 48 -15.70 -19.83 -5.23
N LEU A 49 -14.92 -20.39 -6.17
CA LEU A 49 -15.19 -21.73 -6.71
C LEU A 49 -14.75 -22.80 -5.69
N GLY A 50 -15.52 -23.89 -5.58
CA GLY A 50 -15.14 -25.07 -4.78
C GLY A 50 -14.86 -24.76 -3.30
N ASP A 51 -15.54 -23.76 -2.72
CA ASP A 51 -15.38 -23.27 -1.35
C ASP A 51 -13.97 -22.72 -1.00
N GLY A 52 -13.11 -22.47 -1.98
CA GLY A 52 -11.80 -21.84 -1.76
C GLY A 52 -10.66 -22.80 -1.45
N GLY A 53 -10.93 -24.09 -1.25
CA GLY A 53 -9.88 -25.10 -1.14
C GLY A 53 -10.32 -26.45 -0.55
N PHE A 54 -9.57 -27.48 -0.91
CA PHE A 54 -9.86 -28.89 -0.58
C PHE A 54 -8.59 -29.75 -0.71
N PRO A 55 -8.52 -30.94 -0.08
CA PRO A 55 -7.47 -31.91 -0.38
C PRO A 55 -7.69 -32.56 -1.75
N LEU A 56 -6.63 -32.71 -2.54
CA LEU A 56 -6.63 -33.44 -3.81
C LEU A 56 -5.51 -34.49 -3.77
N THR A 57 -5.89 -35.76 -3.61
CA THR A 57 -4.95 -36.88 -3.47
C THR A 57 -4.26 -37.22 -4.80
N PRO A 58 -3.12 -37.94 -4.79
CA PRO A 58 -2.44 -38.37 -6.02
C PRO A 58 -3.37 -39.07 -7.01
N GLY A 59 -3.32 -38.64 -8.28
CA GLY A 59 -4.14 -39.16 -9.38
C GLY A 59 -5.61 -38.76 -9.35
N ALA A 60 -6.05 -37.96 -8.36
CA ALA A 60 -7.42 -37.49 -8.29
C ALA A 60 -7.63 -36.23 -9.14
N SER A 61 -8.86 -36.03 -9.60
CA SER A 61 -9.29 -34.81 -10.25
C SER A 61 -10.65 -34.31 -9.73
N VAL A 62 -10.86 -32.99 -9.79
CA VAL A 62 -12.10 -32.31 -9.41
C VAL A 62 -12.48 -31.33 -10.50
N GLN A 63 -13.77 -31.28 -10.84
CA GLN A 63 -14.31 -30.32 -11.79
C GLN A 63 -14.96 -29.13 -11.07
N LEU A 64 -14.67 -27.92 -11.53
CA LEU A 64 -15.24 -26.67 -11.04
C LEU A 64 -15.81 -25.87 -12.21
N SER A 65 -17.07 -25.50 -12.12
CA SER A 65 -17.73 -24.68 -13.13
C SER A 65 -17.59 -23.21 -12.79
N ALA A 66 -17.00 -22.43 -13.70
CA ALA A 66 -16.86 -20.99 -13.59
C ALA A 66 -17.92 -20.25 -14.42
N PRO A 67 -18.56 -19.21 -13.87
CA PRO A 67 -19.50 -18.40 -14.63
C PRO A 67 -18.79 -17.62 -15.75
N PRO A 68 -19.50 -17.23 -16.82
CA PRO A 68 -18.94 -16.31 -17.82
C PRO A 68 -18.44 -15.01 -17.17
N GLY A 69 -17.29 -14.52 -17.63
CA GLY A 69 -16.65 -13.33 -17.05
C GLY A 69 -15.80 -13.61 -15.82
N TRP A 70 -15.73 -14.85 -15.31
CA TRP A 70 -14.97 -15.17 -14.10
C TRP A 70 -13.49 -14.82 -14.24
N SER A 71 -12.94 -14.13 -13.23
CA SER A 71 -11.49 -13.99 -13.07
C SER A 71 -11.07 -14.55 -11.72
N GLY A 72 -9.86 -15.09 -11.64
CA GLY A 72 -9.33 -15.65 -10.41
C GLY A 72 -8.04 -16.43 -10.61
N ARG A 73 -7.63 -17.09 -9.54
CA ARG A 73 -6.38 -17.85 -9.49
C ARG A 73 -6.54 -19.17 -8.74
N PHE A 74 -5.74 -20.14 -9.15
CA PHE A 74 -5.52 -21.41 -8.47
C PHE A 74 -4.05 -21.52 -8.08
N TRP A 75 -3.77 -22.15 -6.95
CA TRP A 75 -2.39 -22.49 -6.57
C TRP A 75 -2.35 -23.78 -5.76
N ALA A 76 -1.22 -24.47 -5.79
CA ALA A 76 -1.03 -25.68 -5.01
C ALA A 76 -0.47 -25.35 -3.61
N ARG A 77 -0.94 -26.07 -2.59
CA ARG A 77 -0.36 -26.06 -1.24
C ARG A 77 0.13 -27.44 -0.88
N THR A 78 1.23 -27.51 -0.14
CA THR A 78 1.88 -28.78 0.23
C THR A 78 2.18 -28.85 1.72
N GLY A 79 2.33 -30.07 2.25
CA GLY A 79 2.62 -30.30 3.67
C GLY A 79 1.53 -29.79 4.61
N CYS A 80 0.27 -29.74 4.16
CA CYS A 80 -0.81 -29.16 4.94
C CYS A 80 -1.32 -30.10 6.03
N THR A 81 -1.59 -29.54 7.21
CA THR A 81 -2.29 -30.22 8.30
C THR A 81 -3.43 -29.32 8.78
N PHE A 82 -4.66 -29.84 8.76
CA PHE A 82 -5.86 -29.13 9.21
C PHE A 82 -6.61 -29.93 10.27
N ASP A 83 -7.19 -29.23 11.25
CA ASP A 83 -8.12 -29.79 12.21
C ASP A 83 -9.51 -30.01 11.58
N SER A 84 -10.44 -30.57 12.36
CA SER A 84 -11.82 -30.81 11.91
C SER A 84 -12.62 -29.55 11.58
N SER A 85 -12.17 -28.38 12.03
CA SER A 85 -12.75 -27.08 11.69
C SER A 85 -12.16 -26.47 10.41
N GLY A 86 -11.18 -27.14 9.80
CA GLY A 86 -10.46 -26.65 8.62
C GLY A 86 -9.40 -25.59 8.95
N ARG A 87 -8.96 -25.49 10.21
CA ARG A 87 -7.87 -24.59 10.63
C ARG A 87 -6.57 -25.36 10.80
N GLY A 88 -5.46 -24.76 10.41
CA GLY A 88 -4.20 -25.49 10.27
C GLY A 88 -3.09 -24.63 9.69
N ALA A 89 -2.16 -25.29 9.00
CA ALA A 89 -1.08 -24.63 8.26
C ALA A 89 -0.60 -25.53 7.12
N CYS A 90 0.00 -24.91 6.11
CA CYS A 90 0.73 -25.59 5.04
C CYS A 90 2.19 -25.17 5.06
N VAL A 91 3.08 -26.03 4.57
CA VAL A 91 4.51 -25.71 4.42
C VAL A 91 4.70 -24.68 3.31
N THR A 92 3.97 -24.81 2.20
CA THR A 92 4.02 -23.87 1.07
C THR A 92 2.63 -23.49 0.58
N GLY A 93 2.50 -22.26 0.08
CA GLY A 93 1.25 -21.72 -0.48
C GLY A 93 0.12 -21.51 0.52
N ASP A 94 0.35 -21.54 1.83
CA ASP A 94 -0.71 -21.41 2.85
C ASP A 94 -1.57 -20.15 2.63
N CYS A 95 -2.81 -20.12 3.13
CA CYS A 95 -3.69 -18.97 2.97
C CYS A 95 -4.29 -18.50 4.31
N GLY A 96 -3.41 -18.25 5.27
CA GLY A 96 -3.79 -17.82 6.62
C GLY A 96 -4.28 -18.96 7.51
N GLY A 97 -3.76 -20.17 7.30
CA GLY A 97 -4.07 -21.35 8.08
C GLY A 97 -5.48 -21.91 7.88
N ALA A 98 -6.12 -21.60 6.75
CA ALA A 98 -7.47 -22.06 6.43
C ALA A 98 -7.46 -23.08 5.29
N LEU A 99 -8.20 -24.18 5.43
CA LEU A 99 -8.42 -25.13 4.33
C LEU A 99 -9.15 -24.46 3.17
N LYS A 100 -10.15 -23.64 3.49
CA LYS A 100 -10.97 -22.86 2.56
C LYS A 100 -10.42 -21.44 2.46
N CYS A 101 -9.71 -21.12 1.38
CA CYS A 101 -9.07 -19.83 1.23
C CYS A 101 -10.07 -18.72 0.94
N THR A 102 -9.92 -17.60 1.64
CA THR A 102 -10.65 -16.35 1.38
C THR A 102 -9.73 -15.22 0.90
N GLY A 103 -8.43 -15.50 0.79
CA GLY A 103 -7.39 -14.56 0.39
C GLY A 103 -6.30 -15.25 -0.43
N ASN A 104 -5.25 -14.50 -0.75
CA ASN A 104 -4.14 -15.01 -1.56
C ASN A 104 -3.36 -16.11 -0.82
N GLY A 105 -2.71 -16.97 -1.61
CA GLY A 105 -1.66 -17.84 -1.09
C GLY A 105 -0.46 -17.02 -0.62
N VAL A 106 0.21 -17.50 0.43
CA VAL A 106 1.44 -16.96 0.98
C VAL A 106 2.60 -17.47 0.10
N PRO A 107 3.38 -16.58 -0.52
CA PRO A 107 4.56 -16.96 -1.27
C PRO A 107 5.58 -17.77 -0.42
N PRO A 108 6.30 -18.75 -1.00
CA PRO A 108 6.32 -19.04 -2.43
C PRO A 108 5.18 -19.93 -2.93
N ALA A 109 4.60 -19.59 -4.08
CA ALA A 109 3.55 -20.38 -4.71
C ALA A 109 3.55 -20.25 -6.24
N THR A 110 3.52 -21.38 -6.94
CA THR A 110 3.21 -21.41 -8.38
C THR A 110 1.73 -21.10 -8.59
N LEU A 111 1.42 -20.07 -9.37
CA LEU A 111 0.04 -19.62 -9.60
C LEU A 111 -0.42 -19.99 -11.02
N ALA A 112 -1.67 -20.41 -11.15
CA ALA A 112 -2.41 -20.43 -12.42
C ALA A 112 -3.48 -19.35 -12.39
N GLU A 113 -3.39 -18.37 -13.29
CA GLU A 113 -4.22 -17.18 -13.32
C GLU A 113 -5.13 -17.20 -14.54
N PHE A 114 -6.36 -16.71 -14.39
CA PHE A 114 -7.40 -16.80 -15.41
C PHE A 114 -8.28 -15.55 -15.46
N THR A 115 -8.65 -15.16 -16.69
CA THR A 115 -9.78 -14.27 -16.99
C THR A 115 -10.60 -14.90 -18.10
N VAL A 116 -11.80 -15.36 -17.77
CA VAL A 116 -12.70 -16.13 -18.65
C VAL A 116 -13.70 -15.19 -19.32
N GLY A 117 -13.83 -15.26 -20.65
CA GLY A 117 -14.86 -14.57 -21.42
C GLY A 117 -14.84 -13.04 -21.27
N SER A 118 -13.69 -12.40 -21.49
CA SER A 118 -13.53 -10.95 -21.28
C SER A 118 -14.58 -10.13 -22.08
N SER A 119 -15.16 -9.11 -21.45
CA SER A 119 -16.36 -8.38 -21.94
C SER A 119 -16.20 -7.73 -23.33
N ASN A 120 -14.98 -7.58 -23.82
CA ASN A 120 -14.66 -6.89 -25.07
C ASN A 120 -14.32 -7.85 -26.22
N SER A 121 -14.05 -9.13 -25.94
CA SER A 121 -13.58 -10.10 -26.97
C SER A 121 -14.17 -11.50 -26.86
N GLY A 122 -14.75 -11.87 -25.71
CA GLY A 122 -15.17 -13.23 -25.42
C GLY A 122 -14.00 -14.22 -25.30
N MET A 123 -12.75 -13.76 -25.25
CA MET A 123 -11.57 -14.61 -25.11
C MET A 123 -11.28 -14.94 -23.64
N ASP A 124 -10.72 -16.13 -23.45
CA ASP A 124 -10.14 -16.59 -22.20
C ASP A 124 -8.64 -16.28 -22.19
N PHE A 125 -8.16 -15.68 -21.11
CA PHE A 125 -6.74 -15.43 -20.85
C PHE A 125 -6.32 -16.30 -19.68
N TYR A 126 -5.16 -16.94 -19.82
CA TYR A 126 -4.60 -17.79 -18.79
C TYR A 126 -3.09 -17.80 -18.86
N ASP A 127 -2.45 -17.93 -17.71
CA ASP A 127 -1.01 -18.08 -17.60
C ASP A 127 -0.64 -18.84 -16.32
N VAL A 128 0.58 -19.38 -16.31
CA VAL A 128 1.21 -19.90 -15.10
C VAL A 128 2.32 -18.94 -14.72
N SER A 129 2.22 -18.39 -13.51
CA SER A 129 3.10 -17.35 -13.00
C SER A 129 3.98 -17.88 -11.86
N LEU A 130 5.27 -17.56 -11.96
CA LEU A 130 6.29 -17.81 -10.93
C LEU A 130 6.74 -16.52 -10.23
N VAL A 131 6.00 -15.42 -10.40
CA VAL A 131 6.32 -14.12 -9.83
C VAL A 131 6.36 -14.19 -8.29
N ASP A 132 5.42 -14.94 -7.72
CA ASP A 132 5.33 -15.22 -6.29
C ASP A 132 6.24 -16.39 -5.87
N GLY A 133 7.14 -16.85 -6.73
CA GLY A 133 8.03 -17.98 -6.51
C GLY A 133 7.44 -19.31 -6.99
N TYR A 134 8.09 -20.40 -6.63
CA TYR A 134 7.79 -21.75 -7.09
C TYR A 134 7.64 -22.70 -5.91
N ASN A 135 6.66 -23.59 -5.97
CA ASN A 135 6.55 -24.69 -5.00
C ASN A 135 6.21 -26.05 -5.63
N VAL A 136 5.37 -26.07 -6.68
CA VAL A 136 4.94 -27.29 -7.37
C VAL A 136 4.91 -27.04 -8.88
N GLU A 137 5.19 -28.07 -9.68
CA GLU A 137 4.97 -28.06 -11.12
C GLU A 137 3.49 -27.80 -11.43
N MET A 138 3.24 -26.94 -12.41
CA MET A 138 1.87 -26.58 -12.77
C MET A 138 1.74 -26.36 -14.27
N GLY A 139 0.60 -26.79 -14.80
CA GLY A 139 0.26 -26.70 -16.21
C GLY A 139 -1.21 -26.38 -16.41
N ILE A 140 -1.46 -25.60 -17.46
CA ILE A 140 -2.79 -25.31 -17.99
C ILE A 140 -2.83 -25.86 -19.40
N ARG A 141 -3.75 -26.79 -19.63
CA ARG A 141 -4.02 -27.35 -20.95
C ARG A 141 -5.46 -26.99 -21.34
N PRO A 142 -5.65 -26.07 -22.29
CA PRO A 142 -6.98 -25.80 -22.83
C PRO A 142 -7.53 -27.03 -23.57
N GLU A 143 -8.80 -27.35 -23.33
CA GLU A 143 -9.53 -28.40 -24.05
C GLU A 143 -10.72 -27.80 -24.79
N GLY A 144 -10.66 -27.79 -26.13
CA GLY A 144 -11.63 -27.10 -26.98
C GLY A 144 -11.32 -25.60 -27.18
N GLY A 145 -12.24 -24.89 -27.83
CA GLY A 145 -12.09 -23.46 -28.17
C GLY A 145 -11.34 -23.19 -29.48
N THR A 146 -11.19 -21.91 -29.82
CA THR A 146 -10.44 -21.41 -30.98
C THR A 146 -9.56 -20.24 -30.54
N GLY A 147 -8.46 -19.97 -31.26
CA GLY A 147 -7.48 -18.94 -30.91
C GLY A 147 -6.12 -19.53 -30.51
N ASP A 148 -5.42 -18.88 -29.58
CA ASP A 148 -4.09 -19.31 -29.11
C ASP A 148 -4.18 -20.24 -27.88
N CYS A 149 -4.68 -21.46 -28.10
CA CYS A 149 -4.93 -22.46 -27.07
C CYS A 149 -3.68 -23.31 -26.74
N ARG A 150 -2.53 -22.67 -26.48
CA ARG A 150 -1.28 -23.38 -26.17
C ARG A 150 -1.25 -23.86 -24.72
N TYR A 151 -0.44 -24.88 -24.48
CA TYR A 151 -0.08 -25.25 -23.11
C TYR A 151 0.70 -24.11 -22.45
N ALA A 152 0.31 -23.73 -21.23
CA ALA A 152 1.03 -22.78 -20.39
C ALA A 152 1.45 -23.49 -19.10
N GLY A 153 2.73 -23.44 -18.73
CA GLY A 153 3.16 -24.11 -17.51
C GLY A 153 4.65 -24.13 -17.26
N CYS A 154 4.99 -24.49 -16.03
CA CYS A 154 6.33 -24.85 -15.60
C CYS A 154 6.30 -26.30 -15.11
N VAL A 155 6.88 -27.20 -15.91
CA VAL A 155 6.85 -28.66 -15.68
C VAL A 155 8.16 -29.21 -15.13
N SER A 156 9.16 -28.35 -14.94
CA SER A 156 10.43 -28.73 -14.33
C SER A 156 10.35 -28.52 -12.83
N ASP A 157 10.97 -29.41 -12.05
CA ASP A 157 11.14 -29.19 -10.61
C ASP A 157 12.21 -28.11 -10.37
N ILE A 158 11.78 -26.88 -10.10
CA ILE A 158 12.69 -25.77 -9.79
C ILE A 158 13.31 -25.96 -8.39
N ASN A 159 12.71 -26.73 -7.49
CA ASN A 159 13.25 -26.96 -6.15
C ASN A 159 14.61 -27.69 -6.22
N GLU A 160 14.83 -28.56 -7.21
CA GLU A 160 16.10 -29.27 -7.42
C GLU A 160 17.27 -28.32 -7.76
N ILE A 161 16.98 -27.23 -8.46
CA ILE A 161 17.97 -26.26 -8.93
C ILE A 161 17.89 -24.92 -8.20
N CYS A 162 17.08 -24.84 -7.14
CA CYS A 162 16.87 -23.60 -6.40
C CYS A 162 18.19 -23.15 -5.72
N PRO A 163 18.65 -21.91 -5.94
CA PRO A 163 19.81 -21.36 -5.25
C PRO A 163 19.63 -21.36 -3.73
N SER A 164 20.70 -21.55 -2.97
CA SER A 164 20.66 -21.71 -1.51
C SER A 164 19.91 -20.61 -0.77
N GLU A 165 20.08 -19.38 -1.24
CA GLU A 165 19.52 -18.14 -0.69
C GLU A 165 18.01 -17.98 -0.97
N LEU A 166 17.47 -18.76 -1.91
CA LEU A 166 16.05 -18.75 -2.26
C LEU A 166 15.28 -19.94 -1.67
N ARG A 167 15.96 -20.93 -1.09
CA ARG A 167 15.34 -22.18 -0.61
C ARG A 167 14.44 -21.94 0.60
N ILE A 168 13.25 -22.51 0.54
CA ILE A 168 12.46 -22.88 1.71
C ILE A 168 12.65 -24.38 1.92
N VAL A 169 13.06 -24.79 3.11
CA VAL A 169 13.22 -26.20 3.47
C VAL A 169 12.04 -26.65 4.32
N ASP A 170 11.56 -27.87 4.07
CA ASP A 170 10.55 -28.51 4.93
C ASP A 170 11.26 -29.29 6.06
N PRO A 171 11.16 -28.83 7.33
CA PRO A 171 11.75 -29.55 8.46
C PRO A 171 11.12 -30.94 8.66
N GLY A 172 9.88 -31.14 8.22
CA GLY A 172 9.14 -32.39 8.34
C GLY A 172 9.49 -33.45 7.29
N ASN A 173 10.18 -33.06 6.21
CA ASN A 173 10.56 -33.94 5.10
C ASN A 173 12.09 -34.03 4.92
N GLY A 174 12.80 -34.28 6.03
CA GLY A 174 14.25 -34.53 5.99
C GLY A 174 15.11 -33.33 5.57
N GLY A 175 14.57 -32.11 5.58
CA GLY A 175 15.29 -30.89 5.19
C GLY A 175 15.36 -30.66 3.68
N ASN A 176 14.56 -31.37 2.88
CA ASN A 176 14.46 -31.15 1.44
C ASN A 176 13.92 -29.76 1.11
N VAL A 177 14.30 -29.22 -0.05
CA VAL A 177 13.78 -27.95 -0.56
C VAL A 177 12.31 -28.14 -0.93
N ALA A 178 11.43 -27.40 -0.27
CA ALA A 178 9.99 -27.47 -0.43
C ALA A 178 9.44 -26.40 -1.38
N ALA A 179 10.17 -25.28 -1.49
CA ALA A 179 9.84 -24.20 -2.39
C ALA A 179 11.07 -23.34 -2.70
N CYS A 180 10.99 -22.62 -3.81
CA CYS A 180 11.96 -21.61 -4.21
C CYS A 180 11.31 -20.23 -4.20
N LYS A 181 11.83 -19.32 -3.38
CA LYS A 181 11.40 -17.91 -3.35
C LYS A 181 11.67 -17.25 -4.70
N SER A 182 10.82 -16.30 -5.08
CA SER A 182 11.21 -15.34 -6.11
C SER A 182 12.36 -14.46 -5.60
N ALA A 183 13.15 -13.92 -6.52
CA ALA A 183 14.24 -12.99 -6.18
C ALA A 183 13.71 -11.77 -5.40
N CYS A 184 12.51 -11.29 -5.75
CA CYS A 184 11.81 -10.25 -5.01
C CYS A 184 11.58 -10.64 -3.54
N ALA A 185 10.99 -11.80 -3.28
CA ALA A 185 10.70 -12.26 -1.92
C ALA A 185 11.96 -12.57 -1.09
N ALA A 186 13.06 -12.95 -1.74
CA ALA A 186 14.31 -13.26 -1.04
C ALA A 186 15.16 -12.03 -0.72
N PHE A 187 15.25 -11.08 -1.64
CA PHE A 187 16.17 -9.95 -1.53
C PHE A 187 15.49 -8.63 -1.18
N ASN A 188 14.17 -8.54 -1.34
CA ASN A 188 13.38 -7.33 -1.10
C ASN A 188 13.99 -6.07 -1.71
N SER A 189 14.59 -6.21 -2.91
CA SER A 189 15.25 -5.14 -3.65
C SER A 189 14.41 -4.76 -4.88
N PRO A 190 14.24 -3.46 -5.17
CA PRO A 190 13.54 -2.97 -6.35
C PRO A 190 14.07 -3.55 -7.66
N GLU A 191 15.36 -3.91 -7.71
CA GLU A 191 16.01 -4.49 -8.89
C GLU A 191 15.47 -5.88 -9.26
N PHE A 192 15.01 -6.66 -8.27
CA PHE A 192 14.54 -8.04 -8.45
C PHE A 192 13.02 -8.19 -8.48
N CYS A 193 12.28 -7.13 -8.14
CA CYS A 193 10.83 -7.11 -8.11
C CYS A 193 10.26 -6.59 -9.43
N CYS A 194 10.45 -7.35 -10.52
CA CYS A 194 9.94 -6.96 -11.83
C CYS A 194 8.45 -7.33 -12.01
N GLY A 195 7.55 -6.39 -11.62
CA GLY A 195 6.23 -6.18 -12.24
C GLY A 195 5.07 -7.14 -11.92
N VAL A 196 4.42 -6.96 -10.77
CA VAL A 196 2.95 -6.93 -10.73
C VAL A 196 2.58 -5.46 -10.89
N ALA A 197 1.50 -5.13 -11.61
CA ALA A 197 1.02 -3.75 -11.79
C ALA A 197 1.21 -2.93 -10.51
N VAL A 198 2.27 -2.12 -10.48
CA VAL A 198 2.50 -1.18 -9.40
C VAL A 198 1.40 -0.18 -9.64
N SER A 199 0.39 -0.21 -8.77
CA SER A 199 -0.19 1.06 -8.39
C SER A 199 1.00 1.86 -7.84
N SER A 200 1.67 2.67 -8.68
CA SER A 200 3.00 3.22 -8.42
C SER A 200 3.05 3.69 -6.97
N ALA A 201 3.73 2.93 -6.10
CA ALA A 201 3.78 3.28 -4.69
C ALA A 201 4.65 4.54 -4.63
N THR A 202 4.08 5.65 -4.15
CA THR A 202 4.85 6.87 -3.96
C THR A 202 5.96 6.58 -2.98
N VAL A 203 7.21 6.80 -3.39
CA VAL A 203 8.37 6.61 -2.52
C VAL A 203 8.69 7.93 -1.83
N PHE A 204 8.69 7.89 -0.51
CA PHE A 204 9.19 8.95 0.36
C PHE A 204 10.62 8.64 0.78
N THR A 205 11.58 9.48 0.40
CA THR A 205 12.96 9.44 0.90
C THR A 205 13.10 10.46 2.02
N LEU A 206 13.25 10.00 3.25
CA LEU A 206 13.52 10.86 4.40
C LEU A 206 15.02 11.03 4.56
N GLU A 207 15.51 12.26 4.58
CA GLU A 207 16.94 12.59 4.70
C GLU A 207 17.19 13.49 5.90
N ASN A 208 18.18 13.14 6.72
CA ASN A 208 18.62 13.99 7.80
C ASN A 208 19.89 14.77 7.42
N SER A 209 19.73 16.04 7.04
CA SER A 209 20.84 16.96 6.81
C SER A 209 21.21 17.78 8.05
N CYS A 210 20.56 17.53 9.19
CA CYS A 210 20.88 18.18 10.46
C CYS A 210 22.22 17.65 11.01
N PRO A 211 22.96 18.47 11.78
CA PRO A 211 24.19 18.04 12.44
C PRO A 211 23.94 17.14 13.67
N TYR A 212 22.68 16.78 13.94
CA TYR A 212 22.25 15.96 15.07
C TYR A 212 21.24 14.89 14.62
N THR A 213 21.06 13.86 15.45
CA THR A 213 20.07 12.81 15.18
C THR A 213 18.67 13.38 15.34
N VAL A 214 17.81 13.08 14.37
CA VAL A 214 16.36 13.30 14.47
C VAL A 214 15.67 11.95 14.58
N TRP A 215 14.49 11.91 15.19
CA TRP A 215 13.66 10.72 15.20
C TRP A 215 12.37 11.02 14.44
N PRO A 216 12.27 10.69 13.14
CA PRO A 216 11.03 10.90 12.42
C PRO A 216 9.85 10.24 13.13
N GLY A 217 8.75 10.96 13.26
CA GLY A 217 7.43 10.42 13.57
C GLY A 217 6.62 10.35 12.29
N ILE A 218 5.92 9.24 12.08
CA ILE A 218 5.04 9.05 10.93
C ILE A 218 3.66 8.69 11.45
N LEU A 219 2.63 9.35 10.91
CA LEU A 219 1.24 8.99 11.15
C LEU A 219 0.50 8.86 9.83
N SER A 220 -0.22 7.76 9.68
CA SER A 220 -1.14 7.55 8.57
C SER A 220 -2.58 7.81 9.02
N GLY A 221 -3.33 8.58 8.25
CA GLY A 221 -4.71 8.96 8.55
C GLY A 221 -5.75 7.97 8.04
N ASN A 222 -5.39 7.14 7.05
CA ASN A 222 -6.35 6.30 6.33
C ASN A 222 -5.87 4.87 6.02
N SER A 223 -4.69 4.49 6.50
CA SER A 223 -4.04 3.21 6.18
C SER A 223 -2.98 2.85 7.23
N ASN A 224 -2.27 1.74 7.02
CA ASN A 224 -1.20 1.30 7.91
C ASN A 224 -0.07 2.34 7.98
N THR A 225 0.47 2.53 9.17
CA THR A 225 1.55 3.48 9.43
C THR A 225 2.84 3.06 8.75
N LEU A 226 3.47 3.96 8.00
CA LEU A 226 4.76 3.70 7.35
C LEU A 226 5.90 3.70 8.38
N GLY A 227 6.95 2.91 8.13
CA GLY A 227 8.16 2.88 8.96
C GLY A 227 7.90 2.54 10.44
N ASP A 228 6.85 1.75 10.71
CA ASP A 228 6.36 1.44 12.06
C ASP A 228 6.05 2.67 12.94
N GLY A 229 5.82 3.83 12.32
CA GLY A 229 5.51 5.08 13.02
C GLY A 229 6.71 5.86 13.57
N GLY A 230 7.93 5.32 13.51
CA GLY A 230 9.12 6.09 13.85
C GLY A 230 10.38 5.28 14.11
N PHE A 231 11.53 5.93 13.88
CA PHE A 231 12.86 5.35 13.98
C PHE A 231 13.91 6.46 14.22
N PRO A 232 15.13 6.13 14.69
CA PRO A 232 16.25 7.08 14.69
C PRO A 232 16.78 7.31 13.26
N LEU A 233 17.08 8.56 12.92
CA LEU A 233 17.72 8.94 11.66
C LEU A 233 18.95 9.81 11.97
N THR A 234 20.14 9.22 11.89
CA THR A 234 21.41 9.88 12.24
C THR A 234 21.82 10.93 11.19
N PRO A 235 22.71 11.88 11.52
CA PRO A 235 23.21 12.87 10.55
C PRO A 235 23.71 12.23 9.25
N GLY A 236 23.26 12.76 8.11
CA GLY A 236 23.59 12.29 6.77
C GLY A 236 22.91 10.98 6.34
N ALA A 237 22.12 10.34 7.21
CA ALA A 237 21.40 9.13 6.86
C ALA A 237 20.11 9.42 6.10
N SER A 238 19.70 8.45 5.29
CA SER A 238 18.42 8.46 4.59
C SER A 238 17.69 7.12 4.71
N VAL A 239 16.36 7.16 4.63
CA VAL A 239 15.48 5.98 4.64
C VAL A 239 14.39 6.17 3.59
N GLN A 240 14.10 5.12 2.83
CA GLN A 240 13.00 5.10 1.88
C GLN A 240 11.78 4.37 2.47
N LEU A 241 10.60 4.97 2.29
CA LEU A 241 9.32 4.42 2.69
C LEU A 241 8.39 4.42 1.48
N SER A 242 7.71 3.30 1.22
CA SER A 242 6.74 3.20 0.13
C SER A 242 5.32 3.38 0.65
N ALA A 243 4.58 4.31 0.05
CA ALA A 243 3.19 4.56 0.36
C ALA A 243 2.26 4.01 -0.73
N PRO A 244 1.16 3.33 -0.37
CA PRO A 244 0.18 2.90 -1.36
C PRO A 244 -0.53 4.11 -1.99
N PRO A 245 -1.09 3.97 -3.21
CA PRO A 245 -1.95 5.02 -3.77
C PRO A 245 -3.13 5.32 -2.86
N GLY A 246 -3.53 6.58 -2.79
CA GLY A 246 -4.55 7.04 -1.87
C GLY A 246 -4.05 7.25 -0.43
N TRP A 247 -2.78 6.99 -0.12
CA TRP A 247 -2.23 7.21 1.22
C TRP A 247 -2.34 8.67 1.66
N SER A 248 -2.82 8.92 2.87
CA SER A 248 -2.83 10.24 3.47
C SER A 248 -2.23 10.18 4.86
N GLY A 249 -1.36 11.14 5.17
CA GLY A 249 -0.62 11.12 6.43
C GLY A 249 0.36 12.28 6.55
N ARG A 250 1.19 12.21 7.59
CA ARG A 250 2.15 13.24 7.93
C ARG A 250 3.44 12.69 8.50
N PHE A 251 4.50 13.47 8.30
CA PHE A 251 5.84 13.24 8.84
C PHE A 251 6.26 14.45 9.69
N TRP A 252 7.00 14.21 10.77
CA TRP A 252 7.63 15.27 11.55
C TRP A 252 8.95 14.80 12.16
N ALA A 253 9.82 15.74 12.53
CA ALA A 253 11.04 15.43 13.27
C ALA A 253 10.81 15.55 14.79
N ARG A 254 11.42 14.64 15.55
CA ARG A 254 11.56 14.75 17.01
C ARG A 254 13.02 14.97 17.36
N THR A 255 13.29 15.80 18.37
CA THR A 255 14.65 16.16 18.80
C THR A 255 14.85 15.95 20.30
N GLY A 256 16.11 15.75 20.71
CA GLY A 256 16.47 15.53 22.11
C GLY A 256 15.87 14.25 22.70
N CYS A 257 15.69 13.21 21.88
CA CYS A 257 15.03 11.99 22.33
C CYS A 257 15.97 11.06 23.09
N THR A 258 15.44 10.44 24.14
CA THR A 258 16.07 9.31 24.83
C THR A 258 15.04 8.19 24.97
N PHE A 259 15.36 7.00 24.45
CA PHE A 259 14.51 5.81 24.55
C PHE A 259 15.28 4.67 25.20
N ASP A 260 14.58 3.86 25.99
CA ASP A 260 15.08 2.59 26.52
C ASP A 260 15.04 1.48 25.45
N SER A 261 15.47 0.27 25.83
CA SER A 261 15.49 -0.90 24.93
C SER A 261 14.11 -1.37 24.49
N SER A 262 13.04 -0.95 25.17
CA SER A 262 11.65 -1.22 24.78
C SER A 262 11.07 -0.15 23.85
N GLY A 263 11.85 0.88 23.51
CA GLY A 263 11.40 2.01 22.72
C GLY A 263 10.52 2.98 23.49
N ARG A 264 10.60 2.99 24.83
CA ARG A 264 9.88 3.93 25.71
C ARG A 264 10.81 5.01 26.20
N GLY A 265 10.32 6.25 26.29
CA GLY A 265 11.20 7.39 26.53
C GLY A 265 10.49 8.73 26.42
N ALA A 266 11.22 9.75 26.03
CA ALA A 266 10.68 11.09 25.76
C ALA A 266 11.58 11.84 24.78
N CYS A 267 10.98 12.78 24.05
CA CYS A 267 11.66 13.78 23.24
C CYS A 267 11.41 15.20 23.78
N VAL A 268 12.35 16.11 23.54
CA VAL A 268 12.18 17.53 23.90
C VAL A 268 11.14 18.20 23.01
N THR A 269 11.13 17.86 21.71
CA THR A 269 10.16 18.38 20.74
C THR A 269 9.50 17.26 19.94
N GLY A 270 8.25 17.45 19.55
CA GLY A 270 7.49 16.53 18.69
C GLY A 270 7.18 15.15 19.30
N ASP A 271 7.34 14.96 20.61
CA ASP A 271 7.10 13.67 21.27
C ASP A 271 5.70 13.12 20.97
N CYS A 272 5.54 11.80 20.86
CA CYS A 272 4.29 11.16 20.47
C CYS A 272 3.77 10.16 21.52
N GLY A 273 3.85 10.55 22.80
CA GLY A 273 3.39 9.73 23.93
C GLY A 273 4.49 8.86 24.56
N GLY A 274 5.74 9.33 24.46
CA GLY A 274 6.93 8.69 24.99
C GLY A 274 7.27 7.36 24.33
N ALA A 275 6.94 7.20 23.05
CA ALA A 275 7.20 6.00 22.26
C ALA A 275 8.10 6.31 21.06
N LEU A 276 9.03 5.42 20.75
CA LEU A 276 9.84 5.50 19.53
C LEU A 276 8.95 5.36 18.28
N LYS A 277 8.05 4.38 18.31
CA LYS A 277 7.08 4.07 17.27
C LYS A 277 5.77 4.82 17.54
N CYS A 278 5.52 5.90 16.81
CA CYS A 278 4.35 6.74 17.04
C CYS A 278 3.06 6.07 16.58
N THR A 279 2.01 6.15 17.40
CA THR A 279 0.65 5.70 17.04
C THR A 279 -0.34 6.87 16.99
N GLY A 280 0.15 8.09 17.17
CA GLY A 280 -0.64 9.32 17.22
C GLY A 280 0.23 10.52 16.85
N ASN A 281 -0.34 11.71 16.99
CA ASN A 281 0.32 12.96 16.61
C ASN A 281 1.53 13.26 17.49
N GLY A 282 2.50 13.98 16.91
CA GLY A 282 3.49 14.70 17.71
C GLY A 282 2.82 15.78 18.55
N VAL A 283 3.30 15.97 19.76
CA VAL A 283 2.89 17.06 20.65
C VAL A 283 3.50 18.36 20.11
N PRO A 284 2.68 19.39 19.77
CA PRO A 284 3.18 20.69 19.33
C PRO A 284 4.16 21.34 20.34
N PRO A 285 5.23 22.00 19.87
CA PRO A 285 5.45 22.41 18.49
C PRO A 285 6.13 21.36 17.62
N ALA A 286 5.65 21.20 16.38
CA ALA A 286 6.26 20.34 15.38
C ALA A 286 6.03 20.88 13.97
N THR A 287 7.11 21.03 13.19
CA THR A 287 7.03 21.26 11.75
C THR A 287 6.51 19.98 11.09
N LEU A 288 5.49 20.08 10.25
CA LEU A 288 4.86 18.93 9.60
C LEU A 288 5.13 18.93 8.10
N ALA A 289 5.37 17.76 7.52
CA ALA A 289 5.20 17.49 6.10
C ALA A 289 3.92 16.68 5.94
N GLU A 290 2.93 17.22 5.22
CA GLU A 290 1.60 16.63 5.08
C GLU A 290 1.38 16.20 3.63
N PHE A 291 0.71 15.07 3.45
CA PHE A 291 0.50 14.47 2.13
C PHE A 291 -0.88 13.82 2.00
N THR A 292 -1.43 13.94 0.81
CA THR A 292 -2.49 13.08 0.28
C THR A 292 -2.07 12.60 -1.10
N VAL A 293 -1.69 11.33 -1.20
CA VAL A 293 -1.25 10.66 -2.43
C VAL A 293 -2.48 10.29 -3.27
N GLY A 294 -2.41 10.55 -4.56
CA GLY A 294 -3.43 10.23 -5.53
C GLY A 294 -3.72 8.73 -5.66
N SER A 295 -4.95 8.39 -6.04
CA SER A 295 -5.32 7.00 -6.38
C SER A 295 -4.92 6.64 -7.83
N SER A 296 -4.69 5.34 -8.07
CA SER A 296 -3.91 4.78 -9.19
C SER A 296 -4.40 5.06 -10.62
N ASN A 297 -5.54 5.74 -10.82
CA ASN A 297 -6.14 5.92 -12.15
C ASN A 297 -6.23 7.38 -12.62
N SER A 298 -5.95 8.37 -11.77
CA SER A 298 -5.94 9.81 -12.11
C SER A 298 -5.64 10.74 -10.92
N GLY A 299 -5.14 10.21 -9.80
CA GLY A 299 -5.03 10.98 -8.57
C GLY A 299 -3.88 11.98 -8.59
N MET A 300 -4.19 13.23 -8.27
CA MET A 300 -3.21 14.28 -8.02
C MET A 300 -2.76 14.18 -6.55
N ASP A 301 -1.45 14.20 -6.32
CA ASP A 301 -0.89 14.29 -4.98
C ASP A 301 -1.02 15.73 -4.48
N PHE A 302 -1.38 15.89 -3.22
CA PHE A 302 -1.37 17.17 -2.50
C PHE A 302 -0.35 17.07 -1.38
N TYR A 303 0.51 18.08 -1.26
CA TYR A 303 1.53 18.11 -0.23
C TYR A 303 1.87 19.53 0.19
N ASP A 304 2.33 19.66 1.42
CA ASP A 304 2.73 20.92 2.01
C ASP A 304 3.67 20.72 3.20
N VAL A 305 4.38 21.79 3.55
CA VAL A 305 4.99 21.92 4.88
C VAL A 305 4.13 22.87 5.70
N SER A 306 3.78 22.45 6.91
CA SER A 306 2.83 23.14 7.77
C SER A 306 3.44 23.51 9.12
N LEU A 307 3.25 24.78 9.48
CA LEU A 307 3.66 25.41 10.75
C LEU A 307 2.44 25.75 11.61
N VAL A 308 1.27 25.22 11.27
CA VAL A 308 0.01 25.39 12.03
C VAL A 308 0.19 24.86 13.46
N ASP A 309 0.90 23.74 13.61
CA ASP A 309 1.28 23.14 14.88
C ASP A 309 2.61 23.68 15.41
N GLY A 310 3.11 24.79 14.87
CA GLY A 310 4.37 25.43 15.27
C GLY A 310 5.57 24.88 14.50
N TYR A 311 6.76 25.20 15.02
CA TYR A 311 8.04 24.92 14.37
C TYR A 311 9.02 24.30 15.37
N ASN A 312 9.80 23.31 14.94
CA ASN A 312 10.92 22.80 15.72
C ASN A 312 12.19 22.60 14.88
N VAL A 313 12.07 22.01 13.68
CA VAL A 313 13.17 21.73 12.76
C VAL A 313 12.83 22.25 11.36
N GLU A 314 13.81 22.78 10.62
CA GLU A 314 13.66 23.11 9.22
C GLU A 314 13.29 21.87 8.40
N MET A 315 12.39 22.03 7.44
CA MET A 315 11.89 20.92 6.64
C MET A 315 11.63 21.34 5.20
N GLY A 316 11.96 20.46 4.27
CA GLY A 316 11.70 20.62 2.85
C GLY A 316 11.09 19.38 2.23
N ILE A 317 10.18 19.58 1.28
CA ILE A 317 9.63 18.54 0.41
C ILE A 317 10.04 18.90 -1.01
N ARG A 318 10.80 18.00 -1.65
CA ARG A 318 11.16 18.09 -3.07
C ARG A 318 10.54 16.92 -3.82
N PRO A 319 9.59 17.17 -4.74
CA PRO A 319 9.13 16.14 -5.66
C PRO A 319 10.26 15.68 -6.60
N GLU A 320 10.31 14.39 -6.91
CA GLU A 320 11.22 13.78 -7.87
C GLU A 320 10.42 13.19 -9.03
N GLY A 321 10.64 13.74 -10.23
CA GLY A 321 9.83 13.42 -11.41
C GLY A 321 8.45 14.07 -11.33
N GLY A 322 7.44 13.33 -11.80
CA GLY A 322 6.06 13.78 -11.86
C GLY A 322 5.79 14.91 -12.86
N THR A 323 4.53 15.32 -12.93
CA THR A 323 4.04 16.42 -13.79
C THR A 323 3.02 17.28 -13.05
N GLY A 324 2.87 18.56 -13.45
CA GLY A 324 2.00 19.53 -12.79
C GLY A 324 2.79 20.67 -12.14
N ASP A 325 2.36 21.12 -10.96
CA ASP A 325 3.03 22.21 -10.24
C ASP A 325 4.40 21.76 -9.71
N CYS A 326 4.44 20.64 -8.98
CA CYS A 326 5.63 19.92 -8.52
C CYS A 326 6.73 20.83 -7.92
N ARG A 327 6.33 21.94 -7.28
CA ARG A 327 7.24 22.91 -6.67
C ARG A 327 7.75 22.42 -5.32
N TYR A 328 8.87 22.98 -4.91
CA TYR A 328 9.39 22.78 -3.57
C TYR A 328 8.46 23.41 -2.52
N ALA A 329 8.10 22.64 -1.50
CA ALA A 329 7.39 23.11 -0.31
C ALA A 329 8.35 23.07 0.88
N GLY A 330 8.34 24.07 1.76
CA GLY A 330 9.26 24.02 2.89
C GLY A 330 9.45 25.28 3.69
N CYS A 331 10.20 25.10 4.77
CA CYS A 331 10.66 26.11 5.69
C CYS A 331 12.14 25.87 5.99
N VAL A 332 13.00 26.65 5.33
CA VAL A 332 14.47 26.52 5.38
C VAL A 332 15.13 27.54 6.31
N SER A 333 14.34 28.43 6.90
CA SER A 333 14.81 29.44 7.85
C SER A 333 14.70 28.88 9.27
N ASP A 334 15.69 29.15 10.12
CA ASP A 334 15.58 28.82 11.55
C ASP A 334 14.64 29.81 12.25
N ILE A 335 13.40 29.38 12.51
CA ILE A 335 12.41 30.22 13.18
C ILE A 335 12.72 30.37 14.68
N ASN A 336 13.52 29.48 15.27
CA ASN A 336 13.89 29.57 16.68
C ASN A 336 14.68 30.86 16.98
N GLU A 337 15.44 31.39 16.01
CA GLU A 337 16.19 32.65 16.13
C GLU A 337 15.28 33.87 16.30
N ILE A 338 14.10 33.86 15.66
CA ILE A 338 13.15 34.98 15.66
C ILE A 338 11.90 34.71 16.50
N CYS A 339 11.83 33.56 17.17
CA CYS A 339 10.67 33.16 17.95
C CYS A 339 10.38 34.16 19.09
N PRO A 340 9.17 34.75 19.18
CA PRO A 340 8.77 35.61 20.29
C PRO A 340 8.84 34.90 21.64
N SER A 341 9.17 35.62 22.71
CA SER A 341 9.39 35.06 24.05
C SER A 341 8.24 34.18 24.56
N GLU A 342 7.01 34.59 24.27
CA GLU A 342 5.76 33.96 24.68
C GLU A 342 5.45 32.67 23.91
N LEU A 343 6.17 32.39 22.82
CA LEU A 343 6.01 31.19 21.99
C LEU A 343 7.18 30.19 22.14
N ARG A 344 8.26 30.56 22.83
CA ARG A 344 9.47 29.73 22.95
C ARG A 344 9.24 28.48 23.80
N ILE A 345 9.72 27.35 23.30
CA ILE A 345 10.09 26.19 24.11
C ILE A 345 11.62 26.18 24.21
N VAL A 346 12.14 26.06 25.43
CA VAL A 346 13.59 25.98 25.68
C VAL A 346 13.98 24.56 26.00
N ASP A 347 15.16 24.13 25.54
CA ASP A 347 15.76 22.86 25.93
C ASP A 347 16.66 23.08 27.16
N PRO A 348 16.27 22.59 28.36
CA PRO A 348 17.10 22.71 29.55
C PRO A 348 18.44 21.97 29.42
N GLY A 349 18.50 20.92 28.59
CA GLY A 349 19.68 20.10 28.36
C GLY A 349 20.71 20.73 27.43
N ASN A 350 20.32 21.76 26.66
CA ASN A 350 21.20 22.47 25.72
C ASN A 350 21.37 23.95 26.10
N GLY A 351 21.73 24.19 27.37
CA GLY A 351 22.04 25.54 27.85
C GLY A 351 20.87 26.53 27.86
N GLY A 352 19.63 26.06 27.75
CA GLY A 352 18.42 26.90 27.70
C GLY A 352 18.15 27.54 26.34
N ASN A 353 18.79 27.05 25.28
CA ASN A 353 18.52 27.51 23.92
C ASN A 353 17.06 27.23 23.50
N VAL A 354 16.52 28.06 22.60
CA VAL A 354 15.19 27.85 22.03
C VAL A 354 15.22 26.59 21.17
N ALA A 355 14.42 25.60 21.54
CA ALA A 355 14.35 24.30 20.90
C ALA A 355 13.22 24.20 19.88
N ALA A 356 12.16 24.99 20.09
CA ALA A 356 10.99 25.05 19.21
C ALA A 356 10.20 26.35 19.45
N CYS A 357 9.37 26.71 18.47
CA CYS A 357 8.48 27.85 18.51
C CYS A 357 7.02 27.40 18.35
N LYS A 358 6.19 27.63 19.38
CA LYS A 358 4.76 27.36 19.32
C LYS A 358 4.08 28.21 18.25
N SER A 359 3.04 27.66 17.60
CA SER A 359 2.07 28.51 16.94
C SER A 359 1.24 29.29 17.97
N ALA A 360 0.57 30.36 17.53
CA ALA A 360 -0.30 31.12 18.41
C ALA A 360 -1.48 30.27 18.94
N CYS A 361 -1.99 29.34 18.12
CA CYS A 361 -3.03 28.41 18.58
C CYS A 361 -2.51 27.53 19.72
N ALA A 362 -1.34 26.92 19.57
CA ALA A 362 -0.74 26.08 20.60
C ALA A 362 -0.37 26.86 21.89
N ALA A 363 -0.10 28.16 21.78
CA ALA A 363 0.25 29.00 22.93
C ALA A 363 -0.97 29.55 23.68
N PHE A 364 -2.00 29.99 22.97
CA PHE A 364 -3.10 30.77 23.56
C PHE A 364 -4.45 30.04 23.54
N ASN A 365 -4.61 29.03 22.67
CA ASN A 365 -5.83 28.24 22.52
C ASN A 365 -7.11 29.10 22.35
N SER A 366 -7.00 30.24 21.67
CA SER A 366 -8.12 31.15 21.44
C SER A 366 -8.71 30.97 20.03
N PRO A 367 -10.03 31.19 19.86
CA PRO A 367 -10.73 30.94 18.60
C PRO A 367 -10.12 31.63 17.37
N GLU A 368 -9.60 32.85 17.54
CA GLU A 368 -8.98 33.65 16.49
C GLU A 368 -7.62 33.12 16.02
N PHE A 369 -6.89 32.38 16.87
CA PHE A 369 -5.62 31.75 16.46
C PHE A 369 -5.80 30.32 15.97
N CYS A 370 -6.80 29.61 16.51
CA CYS A 370 -7.10 28.23 16.14
C CYS A 370 -8.13 28.11 15.01
N CYS A 371 -8.68 29.22 14.52
CA CYS A 371 -9.75 29.28 13.52
C CYS A 371 -10.95 28.39 13.87
N THR A 372 -11.51 28.61 15.06
CA THR A 372 -12.68 27.85 15.56
C THR A 372 -13.84 28.76 15.91
N GLY A 373 -15.03 28.19 16.12
CA GLY A 373 -16.22 28.95 16.52
C GLY A 373 -16.57 30.06 15.52
N ALA A 374 -16.60 31.31 15.98
CA ALA A 374 -16.85 32.47 15.12
C ALA A 374 -15.78 32.70 14.04
N HIS A 375 -14.60 32.10 14.20
CA HIS A 375 -13.46 32.18 13.28
C HIS A 375 -13.30 30.89 12.45
N ALA A 376 -14.32 30.04 12.35
CA ALA A 376 -14.25 28.74 11.67
C ALA A 376 -14.39 28.81 10.13
N THR A 377 -14.19 29.97 9.52
CA THR A 377 -14.14 30.09 8.05
C THR A 377 -12.94 30.95 7.62
N PRO A 378 -12.45 30.78 6.38
CA PRO A 378 -11.39 31.63 5.84
C PRO A 378 -11.72 33.13 5.88
N GLN A 379 -13.01 33.49 5.77
CA GLN A 379 -13.44 34.90 5.82
C GLN A 379 -13.41 35.49 7.22
N THR A 380 -13.50 34.67 8.26
CA THR A 380 -13.55 35.13 9.65
C THR A 380 -12.26 34.87 10.45
N CYS A 381 -11.35 34.01 9.97
CA CYS A 381 -10.02 33.85 10.53
C CYS A 381 -8.97 34.59 9.68
N SER A 382 -8.65 35.83 10.05
CA SER A 382 -7.63 36.60 9.33
C SER A 382 -6.20 36.31 9.84
N PRO A 383 -5.16 36.46 8.99
CA PRO A 383 -3.78 36.34 9.44
C PRO A 383 -3.47 37.28 10.63
N THR A 384 -2.69 36.79 11.58
CA THR A 384 -2.31 37.54 12.80
C THR A 384 -0.84 37.96 12.73
N GLN A 385 -0.36 38.72 13.73
CA GLN A 385 1.07 39.05 13.80
C GLN A 385 1.95 37.80 13.91
N TYR A 386 1.45 36.74 14.55
CA TYR A 386 2.19 35.49 14.72
C TYR A 386 2.23 34.69 13.42
N SER A 387 1.09 34.46 12.75
CA SER A 387 1.10 33.71 11.48
C SER A 387 1.88 34.46 10.39
N ARG A 388 1.80 35.79 10.34
CA ARG A 388 2.66 36.59 9.44
C ARG A 388 4.15 36.42 9.71
N MET A 389 4.57 36.23 10.97
CA MET A 389 5.98 35.96 11.28
C MET A 389 6.43 34.63 10.67
N PHE A 390 5.66 33.56 10.87
CA PHE A 390 5.93 32.25 10.25
C PHE A 390 5.94 32.36 8.71
N LYS A 391 4.94 33.01 8.11
CA LYS A 391 4.82 33.16 6.66
C LYS A 391 5.95 33.98 6.04
N ASN A 392 6.40 35.04 6.71
CA ASN A 392 7.52 35.86 6.26
C ASN A 392 8.84 35.07 6.29
N ALA A 393 9.03 34.23 7.30
CA ALA A 393 10.22 33.38 7.41
C ALA A 393 10.21 32.22 6.39
N CYS A 394 9.02 31.68 6.13
CA CYS A 394 8.79 30.49 5.32
C CYS A 394 7.59 30.68 4.36
N PRO A 395 7.77 31.40 3.24
CA PRO A 395 6.67 31.74 2.33
C PRO A 395 6.00 30.52 1.66
N SER A 396 6.73 29.42 1.51
CA SER A 396 6.29 28.15 0.92
C SER A 396 5.71 27.15 1.94
N ALA A 397 5.33 27.61 3.13
CA ALA A 397 4.73 26.79 4.18
C ALA A 397 3.40 27.39 4.66
N TYR A 398 2.49 26.53 5.16
CA TYR A 398 1.29 26.95 5.87
C TYR A 398 1.68 27.60 7.20
N SER A 399 1.21 28.82 7.44
CA SER A 399 1.47 29.55 8.69
C SER A 399 0.29 29.55 9.68
N TYR A 400 -0.91 29.21 9.21
CA TYR A 400 -2.13 29.03 10.00
C TYR A 400 -3.20 28.23 9.20
N ALA A 401 -4.30 27.86 9.85
CA ALA A 401 -5.26 26.89 9.31
C ALA A 401 -5.94 27.28 7.97
N TYR A 402 -6.07 28.56 7.67
CA TYR A 402 -6.65 29.06 6.41
C TYR A 402 -5.64 29.89 5.60
N ASP A 403 -4.35 29.55 5.69
CA ASP A 403 -3.35 30.15 4.79
C ASP A 403 -3.71 29.93 3.33
N ASP A 404 -3.22 30.80 2.47
CA ASP A 404 -3.66 30.90 1.08
C ASP A 404 -3.16 29.72 0.21
N GLU A 405 -3.67 29.69 -1.03
CA GLU A 405 -3.35 28.67 -2.05
C GLU A 405 -1.86 28.59 -2.41
N THR A 406 -1.00 29.51 -1.94
CA THR A 406 0.46 29.42 -2.16
C THR A 406 1.14 28.35 -1.33
N SER A 407 0.41 27.73 -0.39
CA SER A 407 0.96 26.82 0.61
C SER A 407 0.60 25.34 0.38
N THR A 408 -0.41 25.04 -0.46
CA THR A 408 -0.69 23.68 -0.95
C THR A 408 -0.08 23.50 -2.32
N PHE A 409 0.67 22.42 -2.50
CA PHE A 409 1.31 22.09 -3.76
C PHE A 409 0.73 20.79 -4.30
N THR A 410 0.75 20.67 -5.64
CA THR A 410 0.24 19.49 -6.32
C THR A 410 1.29 18.88 -7.22
N CYS A 411 1.30 17.56 -7.34
CA CYS A 411 2.14 16.87 -8.32
C CYS A 411 1.48 15.56 -8.71
N ASN A 412 1.68 15.10 -9.93
CA ASN A 412 1.12 13.83 -10.40
C ASN A 412 2.25 12.87 -10.74
N GLY A 413 2.27 11.70 -10.07
CA GLY A 413 3.20 10.61 -10.36
C GLY A 413 4.64 10.91 -9.92
N ALA A 414 4.83 11.63 -8.82
CA ALA A 414 6.14 11.91 -8.26
C ALA A 414 6.48 10.97 -7.09
N ASN A 415 7.78 10.80 -6.87
CA ASN A 415 8.32 10.43 -5.56
C ASN A 415 8.68 11.72 -4.81
N TYR A 416 9.02 11.63 -3.52
CA TYR A 416 9.28 12.81 -2.71
C TYR A 416 10.49 12.63 -1.81
N VAL A 417 11.35 13.64 -1.76
CA VAL A 417 12.42 13.74 -0.76
C VAL A 417 11.97 14.70 0.34
N ILE A 418 11.92 14.20 1.57
CA ILE A 418 11.65 14.98 2.77
C ILE A 418 12.99 15.18 3.49
N THR A 419 13.52 16.40 3.44
CA THR A 419 14.82 16.73 4.04
C THR A 419 14.60 17.50 5.33
N PHE A 420 15.18 17.01 6.43
CA PHE A 420 15.34 17.77 7.68
C PHE A 420 16.62 18.60 7.60
N CYS A 421 16.56 19.88 8.01
CA CYS A 421 17.65 20.85 7.85
C CYS A 421 18.13 21.00 6.39
N PRO A 422 17.23 21.26 5.41
CA PRO A 422 17.62 21.48 4.03
C PRO A 422 18.48 22.75 3.87
N THR A 423 19.51 22.68 3.02
CA THR A 423 20.27 23.86 2.63
C THR A 423 19.53 24.64 1.55
N ARG A 424 19.60 25.98 1.56
CA ARG A 424 19.16 26.80 0.42
C ARG A 424 20.01 26.43 -0.80
N SER A 425 19.38 25.86 -1.83
CA SER A 425 19.99 25.61 -3.15
C SER A 425 20.13 26.89 -3.96
#